data_AF-A0A3D4W9D2-F1
#
_entry.id   AF-A0A3D4W9D2-F1
#
_cell.length_a   1.000
_cell.length_b   1.000
_cell.length_c   1.000
_cell.angle_alpha   90.00
_cell.angle_beta   90.00
_cell.angle_gamma   90.00
#
_symmetry.space_group_name_H-M   'P 1'
#
loop_
_entity.id
_entity.type
_entity.pdbx_description
1 polymer ?
#
loop_
_entity_poly.entity_id
_entity_poly.type
_entity_poly.pdbx_seq_one_letter_code
_entity_poly.pdbx_strand_id
1 'polypeptide(L)'
;MSTKFEVNYTCMDCHGGDETYASFNFETIEEEYLKSIHATELGSEFSCWSCHNPHTYRLSDKEPGQLINRVARNNSACLHCHGDINNYAVLIEKELPDLIKSHSWLPNQSLHFRKVRCIDCHAANNDSIMVAHLVLPASESVKNCVECHSTNSILMGSLYKHQAAEKRNKLGFYNGVIMNEAYVIGANRNYYLNIASVVIFIMVLIGIAIHATLRYIHRHRKHGN
;
A
#
# COMPACT_ATOMS: atom_id res chain seq x y z
N MET A 1 41.52 -4.39 30.23
CA MET A 1 41.03 -3.32 29.35
C MET A 1 39.53 -3.55 29.17
N SER A 2 38.70 -2.91 30.00
CA SER A 2 37.25 -3.04 29.89
C SER A 2 36.80 -2.15 28.74
N THR A 3 36.49 -2.75 27.60
CA THR A 3 35.73 -2.09 26.55
C THR A 3 34.37 -1.78 27.15
N LYS A 4 34.15 -0.51 27.53
CA LYS A 4 32.80 -0.01 27.78
C LYS A 4 32.03 -0.24 26.48
N PHE A 5 31.11 -1.20 26.47
CA PHE A 5 30.03 -1.21 25.51
C PHE A 5 29.23 0.07 25.80
N GLU A 6 29.38 1.09 24.96
CA GLU A 6 28.46 2.21 25.00
C GLU A 6 27.08 1.65 24.66
N VAL A 7 26.14 1.81 25.58
CA VAL A 7 24.74 1.52 25.35
C VAL A 7 24.30 2.51 24.27
N ASN A 8 24.10 2.02 23.06
CA ASN A 8 23.56 2.84 21.98
C ASN A 8 22.15 3.28 22.39
N TYR A 9 21.89 4.59 22.36
CA TYR A 9 20.55 5.12 22.60
C TYR A 9 19.55 4.49 21.62
N THR A 10 18.42 4.06 22.14
CA THR A 10 17.29 3.59 21.36
C THR A 10 16.45 4.78 20.90
N CYS A 11 15.60 4.57 19.89
CA CYS A 11 14.64 5.60 19.48
C CYS A 11 13.68 5.96 20.61
N MET A 12 13.30 4.97 21.43
CA MET A 12 12.36 5.14 22.53
C MET A 12 12.94 5.91 23.70
N ASP A 13 14.27 5.92 23.86
CA ASP A 13 14.94 6.69 24.92
C ASP A 13 14.69 8.20 24.79
N CYS A 14 14.33 8.68 23.59
CA CYS A 14 13.98 10.08 23.33
C CYS A 14 12.55 10.26 22.81
N HIS A 15 11.99 9.29 22.08
CA HIS A 15 10.65 9.42 21.50
C HIS A 15 9.54 8.81 22.35
N GLY A 16 9.87 7.87 23.25
CA GLY A 16 8.89 7.20 24.10
C GLY A 16 8.43 8.12 25.23
N GLY A 17 7.11 8.22 25.43
CA GLY A 17 6.53 9.03 26.50
C GLY A 17 6.76 10.55 26.39
N ASP A 18 7.32 11.04 25.29
CA ASP A 18 7.52 12.47 25.02
C ASP A 18 6.29 13.04 24.30
N GLU A 19 5.61 13.99 24.96
CA GLU A 19 4.42 14.68 24.43
C GLU A 19 4.68 15.36 23.09
N THR A 20 5.92 15.78 22.81
CA THR A 20 6.33 16.38 21.54
C THR A 20 6.10 15.44 20.36
N TYR A 21 6.25 14.13 20.60
CA TYR A 21 6.15 13.09 19.57
C TYR A 21 4.89 12.23 19.69
N ALA A 22 3.99 12.52 20.63
CA ALA A 22 2.79 11.74 20.89
C ALA A 22 1.95 11.48 19.63
N SER A 23 1.91 12.42 18.67
CA SER A 23 1.17 12.26 17.42
C SER A 23 1.67 11.11 16.51
N PHE A 24 2.89 10.63 16.73
CA PHE A 24 3.47 9.53 15.96
C PHE A 24 3.16 8.15 16.57
N ASN A 25 2.73 8.08 17.84
CA ASN A 25 2.45 6.84 18.58
C ASN A 25 3.65 5.87 18.55
N PHE A 26 4.80 6.32 19.05
CA PHE A 26 6.04 5.55 19.02
C PHE A 26 5.96 4.23 19.79
N GLU A 27 5.12 4.16 20.82
CA GLU A 27 4.85 2.94 21.60
C GLU A 27 4.17 1.88 20.72
N THR A 28 3.16 2.25 19.93
CA THR A 28 2.52 1.32 18.99
C THR A 28 3.47 0.92 17.86
N ILE A 29 4.33 1.84 17.41
CA ILE A 29 5.38 1.54 16.42
C ILE A 29 6.36 0.51 16.98
N GLU A 30 6.80 0.67 18.23
CA GLU A 30 7.70 -0.27 18.89
C GLU A 30 7.03 -1.65 19.06
N GLU A 31 5.78 -1.70 19.50
CA GLU A 31 5.02 -2.96 19.62
C GLU A 31 4.93 -3.72 18.30
N GLU A 32 4.69 -3.01 17.19
CA GLU A 32 4.65 -3.59 15.85
C GLU A 32 6.04 -4.05 15.38
N TYR A 33 7.06 -3.23 15.62
CA TYR A 33 8.45 -3.56 15.32
C TYR A 33 8.88 -4.85 16.03
N LEU A 34 8.61 -4.98 17.33
CA LEU A 34 8.97 -6.16 18.13
C LEU A 34 8.29 -7.46 17.64
N LYS A 35 7.14 -7.34 16.98
CA LYS A 35 6.42 -8.46 16.36
C LYS A 35 6.81 -8.73 14.90
N SER A 36 7.62 -7.85 14.31
CA SER A 36 8.04 -7.97 12.91
C SER A 36 9.00 -9.14 12.69
N ILE A 37 9.00 -9.68 11.47
CA ILE A 37 9.87 -10.79 11.09
C ILE A 37 11.35 -10.50 11.35
N HIS A 38 11.79 -9.25 11.22
CA HIS A 38 13.17 -8.88 11.47
C HIS A 38 13.53 -8.93 12.95
N ALA A 39 12.67 -8.39 13.82
CA ALA A 39 12.91 -8.43 15.26
C ALA A 39 12.84 -9.86 15.80
N THR A 40 11.89 -10.67 15.32
CA THR A 40 11.71 -12.04 15.80
C THR A 40 12.83 -12.99 15.35
N GLU A 41 13.36 -12.81 14.14
CA GLU A 41 14.42 -13.68 13.61
C GLU A 41 15.83 -13.25 14.00
N LEU A 42 16.08 -11.94 14.16
CA LEU A 42 17.43 -11.39 14.36
C LEU A 42 17.67 -10.88 15.79
N GLY A 43 16.62 -10.72 16.60
CA GLY A 43 16.73 -10.30 17.99
C GLY A 43 17.51 -8.99 18.14
N SER A 44 18.55 -9.00 18.97
CA SER A 44 19.39 -7.83 19.26
C SER A 44 20.25 -7.34 18.10
N GLU A 45 20.46 -8.17 17.07
CA GLU A 45 21.27 -7.79 15.90
C GLU A 45 20.51 -6.90 14.92
N PHE A 46 19.20 -6.72 15.13
CA PHE A 46 18.36 -5.82 14.35
C PHE A 46 17.69 -4.80 15.26
N SER A 47 17.63 -3.55 14.82
CA SER A 47 17.02 -2.46 15.57
C SER A 47 16.33 -1.47 14.62
N CYS A 48 15.68 -0.46 15.18
CA CYS A 48 15.13 0.65 14.41
C CYS A 48 16.18 1.28 13.48
N TRP A 49 17.46 1.28 13.90
CA TRP A 49 18.59 1.83 13.16
C TRP A 49 18.91 1.05 11.88
N SER A 50 18.57 -0.23 11.84
CA SER A 50 18.78 -1.10 10.68
C SER A 50 17.94 -0.65 9.47
N CYS A 51 16.80 0.01 9.71
CA CYS A 51 15.95 0.61 8.66
C CYS A 51 16.07 2.14 8.58
N HIS A 52 16.32 2.81 9.72
CA HIS A 52 16.32 4.25 9.84
C HIS A 52 17.67 4.78 10.31
N ASN A 53 18.37 5.54 9.47
CA ASN A 53 19.58 6.25 9.90
C ASN A 53 19.19 7.61 10.52
N PRO A 54 19.35 7.84 11.83
CA PRO A 54 18.89 9.07 12.47
C PRO A 54 19.70 10.32 12.10
N HIS A 55 20.90 10.18 11.54
CA HIS A 55 21.68 11.31 11.05
C HIS A 55 21.21 11.80 9.68
N THR A 56 20.52 10.96 8.91
CA THR A 56 20.08 11.27 7.55
C THR A 56 18.59 11.10 7.33
N TYR A 57 17.84 10.61 8.32
CA TYR A 57 16.42 10.35 8.20
C TYR A 57 15.67 11.65 7.95
N ARG A 58 14.81 11.62 6.93
CA ARG A 58 13.91 12.71 6.61
C ARG A 58 12.52 12.15 6.46
N LEU A 59 11.56 12.79 7.12
CA LEU A 59 10.16 12.56 6.83
C LEU A 59 9.94 12.77 5.33
N SER A 60 9.24 11.83 4.70
CA SER A 60 9.04 11.88 3.26
C SER A 60 8.14 13.08 2.89
N ASP A 61 8.53 13.80 1.84
CA ASP A 61 7.82 14.98 1.34
C ASP A 61 6.37 14.62 1.03
N LYS A 62 5.43 15.35 1.65
CA LYS A 62 3.98 15.06 1.61
C LYS A 62 3.29 15.56 0.32
N GLU A 63 4.01 16.37 -0.46
CA GLU A 63 3.50 17.06 -1.64
C GLU A 63 3.11 16.11 -2.79
N PRO A 64 2.02 16.42 -3.53
CA PRO A 64 1.66 15.70 -4.75
C PRO A 64 2.74 15.75 -5.83
N GLY A 65 2.87 14.68 -6.63
CA GLY A 65 3.82 14.57 -7.74
C GLY A 65 5.20 14.05 -7.34
N GLN A 66 5.46 13.84 -6.05
CA GLN A 66 6.72 13.28 -5.54
C GLN A 66 6.62 11.81 -5.12
N LEU A 67 5.51 11.14 -5.44
CA LEU A 67 5.26 9.76 -5.00
C LEU A 67 6.41 8.80 -5.38
N ILE A 68 6.92 8.87 -6.61
CA ILE A 68 8.02 8.01 -7.07
C ILE A 68 9.26 8.19 -6.18
N ASN A 69 9.62 9.43 -5.85
CA ASN A 69 10.77 9.73 -5.01
C ASN A 69 10.56 9.22 -3.58
N ARG A 70 9.33 9.36 -3.05
CA ARG A 70 8.94 8.81 -1.74
C ARG A 70 9.06 7.28 -1.74
N VAL A 71 8.50 6.61 -2.74
CA VAL A 71 8.56 5.16 -2.87
C VAL A 71 10.00 4.69 -2.96
N ALA A 72 10.82 5.32 -3.80
CA ALA A 72 12.24 4.99 -3.93
C ALA A 72 13.00 5.16 -2.60
N ARG A 73 12.79 6.28 -1.90
CA ARG A 73 13.41 6.55 -0.59
C ARG A 73 12.96 5.57 0.49
N ASN A 74 11.70 5.13 0.48
CA ASN A 74 11.22 4.15 1.46
C ASN A 74 11.75 2.75 1.15
N ASN A 75 11.75 2.35 -0.13
CA ASN A 75 12.24 1.05 -0.55
C ASN A 75 13.76 0.92 -0.41
N SER A 76 14.52 2.03 -0.42
CA SER A 76 15.97 1.96 -0.25
C SER A 76 16.40 1.38 1.09
N ALA A 77 15.59 1.55 2.16
CA ALA A 77 15.86 0.91 3.44
C ALA A 77 15.83 -0.62 3.33
N CYS A 78 14.82 -1.17 2.63
CA CYS A 78 14.71 -2.61 2.39
C CYS A 78 15.84 -3.11 1.46
N LEU A 79 16.13 -2.37 0.39
CA LEU A 79 17.13 -2.71 -0.60
C LEU A 79 18.57 -2.61 -0.08
N HIS A 80 18.79 -1.92 1.06
CA HIS A 80 20.10 -1.88 1.69
C HIS A 80 20.61 -3.29 2.01
N CYS A 81 19.74 -4.20 2.44
CA CYS A 81 20.07 -5.61 2.63
C CYS A 81 19.50 -6.49 1.50
N HIS A 82 18.22 -6.36 1.15
CA HIS A 82 17.58 -7.24 0.16
C HIS A 82 17.99 -6.96 -1.31
N GLY A 83 18.85 -5.98 -1.55
CA GLY A 83 19.45 -5.68 -2.85
C GLY A 83 20.98 -5.72 -2.87
N ASP A 84 21.63 -6.00 -1.73
CA ASP A 84 23.09 -6.03 -1.60
C ASP A 84 23.53 -7.19 -0.71
N ILE A 85 24.20 -8.17 -1.34
CA ILE A 85 24.69 -9.38 -0.67
C ILE A 85 25.64 -9.07 0.49
N ASN A 86 26.44 -7.99 0.38
CA ASN A 86 27.44 -7.67 1.39
C ASN A 86 26.77 -7.25 2.70
N ASN A 87 25.66 -6.53 2.64
CA ASN A 87 24.93 -6.12 3.84
C ASN A 87 24.01 -7.25 4.34
N TYR A 88 23.46 -8.06 3.43
CA TYR A 88 22.59 -9.19 3.78
C TYR A 88 23.33 -10.29 4.53
N ALA A 89 24.45 -10.75 3.98
CA ALA A 89 25.20 -11.89 4.51
C ALA A 89 25.84 -11.60 5.89
N VAL A 90 26.03 -10.33 6.24
CA VAL A 90 26.53 -9.92 7.56
C VAL A 90 25.49 -10.17 8.65
N LEU A 91 24.20 -10.03 8.34
CA LEU A 91 23.11 -10.19 9.32
C LEU A 91 22.50 -11.59 9.30
N ILE A 92 22.52 -12.24 8.15
CA ILE A 92 21.81 -13.49 7.92
C ILE A 92 22.77 -14.43 7.18
N GLU A 93 23.12 -15.56 7.79
CA GLU A 93 23.88 -16.66 7.15
C GLU A 93 23.02 -17.44 6.13
N LYS A 94 22.22 -16.74 5.32
CA LYS A 94 21.37 -17.29 4.26
C LYS A 94 21.74 -16.65 2.93
N GLU A 95 21.44 -17.36 1.84
CA GLU A 95 21.57 -16.80 0.51
C GLU A 95 20.63 -15.60 0.33
N LEU A 96 21.14 -14.55 -0.33
CA LEU A 96 20.32 -13.41 -0.72
C LEU A 96 19.23 -13.87 -1.68
N PRO A 97 17.93 -13.67 -1.37
CA PRO A 97 16.86 -14.04 -2.27
C PRO A 97 16.93 -13.24 -3.57
N ASP A 98 16.71 -13.90 -4.71
CA ASP A 98 16.51 -13.20 -5.98
C ASP A 98 15.17 -12.44 -5.93
N LEU A 99 15.27 -11.11 -5.87
CA LEU A 99 14.12 -10.21 -5.75
C LEU A 99 13.19 -10.32 -6.97
N ILE A 100 13.74 -10.45 -8.18
CA ILE A 100 12.95 -10.52 -9.42
C ILE A 100 12.19 -11.84 -9.51
N LYS A 101 12.87 -12.94 -9.20
CA LYS A 101 12.28 -14.28 -9.20
C LYS A 101 11.20 -14.40 -8.12
N SER A 102 11.47 -13.91 -6.91
CA SER A 102 10.52 -13.93 -5.78
C SER A 102 9.24 -13.15 -6.06
N HIS A 103 9.30 -12.18 -6.95
CA HIS A 103 8.16 -11.35 -7.34
C HIS A 103 7.58 -11.70 -8.72
N SER A 104 7.94 -12.84 -9.32
CA SER A 104 7.53 -13.24 -10.69
C SER A 104 6.01 -13.24 -10.94
N TRP A 105 5.21 -13.32 -9.88
CA TRP A 105 3.75 -13.26 -9.92
C TRP A 105 3.20 -11.84 -10.16
N LEU A 106 3.98 -10.78 -9.90
CA LEU A 106 3.56 -9.39 -10.08
C LEU A 106 3.57 -8.98 -11.56
N PRO A 107 2.45 -8.46 -12.11
CA PRO A 107 2.44 -7.91 -13.45
C PRO A 107 3.25 -6.62 -13.51
N ASN A 108 4.07 -6.42 -14.55
CA ASN A 108 4.90 -5.22 -14.72
C ASN A 108 5.65 -4.82 -13.42
N GLN A 109 6.49 -5.73 -12.93
CA GLN A 109 7.25 -5.60 -11.68
C GLN A 109 7.97 -4.25 -11.55
N SER A 110 8.60 -3.79 -12.63
CA SER A 110 9.32 -2.50 -12.66
C SER A 110 8.41 -1.31 -12.33
N LEU A 111 7.16 -1.33 -12.79
CA LEU A 111 6.21 -0.28 -12.46
C LEU A 111 5.76 -0.38 -10.99
N HIS A 112 5.48 -1.59 -10.50
CA HIS A 112 5.11 -1.82 -9.10
C HIS A 112 6.21 -1.34 -8.15
N PHE A 113 7.47 -1.74 -8.36
CA PHE A 113 8.59 -1.33 -7.52
C PHE A 113 8.85 0.19 -7.50
N ARG A 114 8.44 0.90 -8.55
CA ARG A 114 8.58 2.37 -8.64
C ARG A 114 7.40 3.15 -8.06
N LYS A 115 6.25 2.50 -7.85
CA LYS A 115 4.98 3.16 -7.49
C LYS A 115 4.35 2.65 -6.20
N VAL A 116 4.82 1.53 -5.66
CA VAL A 116 4.33 0.89 -4.44
C VAL A 116 5.53 0.61 -3.53
N ARG A 117 5.38 0.87 -2.23
CA ARG A 117 6.43 0.60 -1.25
C ARG A 117 6.42 -0.89 -0.89
N CYS A 118 7.58 -1.45 -0.54
CA CYS A 118 7.66 -2.84 -0.08
C CYS A 118 6.68 -3.10 1.08
N ILE A 119 6.64 -2.19 2.06
CA ILE A 119 5.76 -2.28 3.23
C ILE A 119 4.25 -2.18 2.89
N ASP A 120 3.86 -1.68 1.71
CA ASP A 120 2.45 -1.65 1.32
C ASP A 120 1.91 -3.07 1.01
N CYS A 121 2.81 -4.03 0.78
CA CYS A 121 2.47 -5.45 0.60
C CYS A 121 3.00 -6.34 1.74
N HIS A 122 4.10 -5.93 2.38
CA HIS A 122 4.80 -6.72 3.37
C HIS A 122 4.56 -6.31 4.82
N ALA A 123 3.76 -5.28 5.10
CA ALA A 123 3.41 -4.92 6.47
C ALA A 123 1.90 -5.04 6.72
N ALA A 124 1.53 -5.43 7.93
CA ALA A 124 0.13 -5.42 8.35
C ALA A 124 -0.33 -3.97 8.55
N ASN A 125 -1.40 -3.55 7.87
CA ASN A 125 -1.94 -2.20 8.04
C ASN A 125 -2.42 -1.97 9.48
N ASN A 126 -2.23 -0.74 9.96
CA ASN A 126 -2.72 -0.29 11.27
C ASN A 126 -3.36 1.09 11.15
N ASP A 127 -4.57 1.21 11.67
CA ASP A 127 -5.35 2.44 11.59
C ASP A 127 -4.87 3.51 12.58
N SER A 128 -4.29 3.11 13.71
CA SER A 128 -3.83 3.97 14.81
C SER A 128 -2.52 4.71 14.51
N ILE A 129 -1.73 4.25 13.54
CA ILE A 129 -0.44 4.85 13.19
C ILE A 129 -0.34 5.21 11.71
N MET A 130 0.55 6.14 11.35
CA MET A 130 0.66 6.61 9.96
C MET A 130 1.36 5.62 9.02
N VAL A 131 2.30 4.83 9.55
CA VAL A 131 3.08 3.86 8.79
C VAL A 131 3.23 2.60 9.64
N ALA A 132 2.81 1.47 9.10
CA ALA A 132 2.97 0.17 9.75
C ALA A 132 4.44 -0.23 9.85
N HIS A 133 4.81 -0.78 10.99
CA HIS A 133 6.13 -1.34 11.31
C HIS A 133 6.08 -2.86 11.54
N LEU A 134 4.88 -3.47 11.52
CA LEU A 134 4.71 -4.92 11.58
C LEU A 134 5.01 -5.54 10.22
N VAL A 135 6.30 -5.65 9.88
CA VAL A 135 6.76 -6.31 8.65
C VAL A 135 6.61 -7.82 8.81
N LEU A 136 5.87 -8.43 7.90
CA LEU A 136 5.53 -9.85 7.85
C LEU A 136 6.50 -10.64 6.95
N PRO A 137 6.62 -11.96 7.15
CA PRO A 137 7.38 -12.83 6.24
C PRO A 137 6.80 -12.81 4.82
N ALA A 138 7.64 -13.10 3.83
CA ALA A 138 7.26 -13.04 2.41
C ALA A 138 6.06 -13.95 2.05
N SER A 139 5.84 -15.03 2.79
CA SER A 139 4.69 -15.93 2.63
C SER A 139 3.35 -15.26 2.91
N GLU A 140 3.34 -14.23 3.77
CA GLU A 140 2.15 -13.50 4.23
C GLU A 140 1.98 -12.15 3.51
N SER A 141 2.81 -11.88 2.50
CA SER A 141 2.66 -10.69 1.66
C SER A 141 1.33 -10.68 0.90
N VAL A 142 0.78 -9.49 0.70
CA VAL A 142 -0.43 -9.28 -0.10
C VAL A 142 -0.16 -9.68 -1.55
N LYS A 143 -0.88 -10.70 -2.02
CA LYS A 143 -0.79 -11.21 -3.41
C LYS A 143 -2.06 -10.99 -4.23
N ASN A 144 -3.17 -10.72 -3.56
CA ASN A 144 -4.45 -10.52 -4.22
C ASN A 144 -4.55 -9.08 -4.75
N CYS A 145 -4.47 -8.93 -6.07
CA CYS A 145 -4.46 -7.63 -6.74
C CYS A 145 -5.65 -6.74 -6.34
N VAL A 146 -6.82 -7.33 -6.05
CA VAL A 146 -8.05 -6.59 -5.73
C VAL A 146 -7.94 -5.84 -4.40
N GLU A 147 -7.12 -6.31 -3.47
CA GLU A 147 -6.91 -5.64 -2.18
C GLU A 147 -6.23 -4.27 -2.34
N CYS A 148 -5.46 -4.08 -3.42
CA CYS A 148 -4.80 -2.81 -3.74
C CYS A 148 -5.53 -2.01 -4.84
N HIS A 149 -6.16 -2.69 -5.79
CA HIS A 149 -6.79 -2.08 -6.97
C HIS A 149 -8.29 -1.78 -6.83
N SER A 150 -8.89 -2.05 -5.67
CA SER A 150 -10.30 -1.70 -5.39
C SER A 150 -10.45 -0.26 -4.87
N THR A 151 -11.70 0.22 -4.77
CA THR A 151 -12.03 1.53 -4.20
C THR A 151 -11.78 1.60 -2.70
N ASN A 152 -11.87 0.48 -2.00
CA ASN A 152 -11.49 0.39 -0.59
C ASN A 152 -10.23 -0.49 -0.50
N SER A 153 -9.08 0.12 -0.74
CA SER A 153 -7.83 -0.61 -0.88
C SER A 153 -6.86 -0.38 0.27
N ILE A 154 -5.97 -1.34 0.46
CA ILE A 154 -4.81 -1.27 1.37
C ILE A 154 -4.03 0.02 1.15
N LEU A 155 -3.88 0.45 -0.11
CA LEU A 155 -3.15 1.66 -0.46
C LEU A 155 -3.78 2.93 0.14
N MET A 156 -5.10 2.97 0.37
CA MET A 156 -5.76 4.10 1.02
C MET A 156 -5.50 4.15 2.52
N GLY A 157 -5.34 2.98 3.16
CA GLY A 157 -4.94 2.86 4.57
C GLY A 157 -3.43 2.93 4.80
N SER A 158 -2.63 2.97 3.74
CA SER A 158 -1.16 2.96 3.81
C SER A 158 -0.55 4.07 2.96
N LEU A 159 -0.08 3.79 1.73
CA LEU A 159 0.64 4.73 0.85
C LEU A 159 -0.01 6.11 0.72
N TYR A 160 -1.34 6.15 0.58
CA TYR A 160 -2.11 7.37 0.36
C TYR A 160 -2.80 7.88 1.64
N LYS A 161 -2.61 7.25 2.81
CA LYS A 161 -3.33 7.56 4.07
C LYS A 161 -3.32 9.06 4.42
N HIS A 162 -2.15 9.70 4.30
CA HIS A 162 -2.00 11.13 4.54
C HIS A 162 -2.80 12.00 3.55
N GLN A 163 -2.63 11.74 2.26
CA GLN A 163 -3.29 12.52 1.21
C GLN A 163 -4.81 12.29 1.20
N ALA A 164 -5.25 11.09 1.60
CA ALA A 164 -6.66 10.74 1.78
C ALA A 164 -7.32 11.50 2.92
N ALA A 165 -6.59 11.75 4.03
CA ALA A 165 -7.10 12.58 5.12
C ALA A 165 -7.33 14.04 4.68
N GLU A 166 -6.45 14.56 3.81
CA GLU A 166 -6.44 15.97 3.38
C GLU A 166 -7.31 16.27 2.15
N LYS A 167 -7.49 15.33 1.21
CA LYS A 167 -8.12 15.59 -0.10
C LYS A 167 -9.25 14.61 -0.41
N ARG A 168 -10.35 14.71 0.33
CA ARG A 168 -11.59 13.97 0.04
C ARG A 168 -12.40 14.73 -1.02
N ASN A 169 -12.38 14.20 -2.25
CA ASN A 169 -13.22 14.53 -3.42
C ASN A 169 -12.72 15.63 -4.38
N LYS A 170 -12.22 15.17 -5.55
CA LYS A 170 -12.25 15.95 -6.79
C LYS A 170 -13.26 15.29 -7.74
N LEU A 171 -14.25 16.07 -8.20
CA LEU A 171 -15.08 15.79 -9.39
C LEU A 171 -15.82 14.43 -9.43
N GLY A 172 -16.18 13.87 -8.27
CA GLY A 172 -16.98 12.64 -8.18
C GLY A 172 -16.22 11.33 -8.42
N PHE A 173 -14.88 11.36 -8.45
CA PHE A 173 -14.04 10.15 -8.49
C PHE A 173 -13.89 9.52 -7.10
N TYR A 174 -14.09 8.20 -7.03
CA TYR A 174 -13.60 7.39 -5.91
C TYR A 174 -12.06 7.46 -5.90
N ASN A 175 -11.48 7.65 -4.71
CA ASN A 175 -10.03 7.80 -4.50
C ASN A 175 -9.34 8.79 -5.45
N GLY A 176 -9.91 10.00 -5.61
CA GLY A 176 -9.35 11.06 -6.46
C GLY A 176 -7.92 11.50 -6.10
N VAL A 177 -7.41 11.08 -4.93
CA VAL A 177 -6.02 11.25 -4.53
C VAL A 177 -5.08 10.40 -5.40
N ILE A 178 -5.39 9.11 -5.56
CA ILE A 178 -4.63 8.17 -6.39
C ILE A 178 -4.58 8.67 -7.83
N MET A 179 -5.69 9.22 -8.35
CA MET A 179 -5.77 9.78 -9.71
C MET A 179 -4.71 10.83 -10.02
N ASN A 180 -4.28 11.64 -9.03
CA ASN A 180 -3.26 12.65 -9.29
C ASN A 180 -1.87 12.03 -9.50
N GLU A 181 -1.67 10.78 -9.08
CA GLU A 181 -0.36 10.09 -9.07
C GLU A 181 -0.29 8.91 -10.05
N ALA A 182 -1.41 8.20 -10.26
CA ALA A 182 -1.59 7.10 -11.21
C ALA A 182 -3.08 6.80 -11.45
N TYR A 183 -3.45 6.48 -12.70
CA TYR A 183 -4.75 5.85 -12.98
C TYR A 183 -4.68 4.35 -12.65
N VAL A 184 -5.54 3.91 -11.74
CA VAL A 184 -5.67 2.53 -11.29
C VAL A 184 -7.09 2.05 -11.58
N ILE A 185 -7.19 1.03 -12.44
CA ILE A 185 -8.47 0.43 -12.84
C ILE A 185 -9.18 -0.10 -11.60
N GLY A 186 -10.45 0.24 -11.43
CA GLY A 186 -11.26 -0.13 -10.27
C GLY A 186 -11.21 0.91 -9.14
N ALA A 187 -10.01 1.26 -8.66
CA ALA A 187 -9.83 2.22 -7.57
C ALA A 187 -10.31 3.63 -7.93
N ASN A 188 -10.18 4.04 -9.19
CA ASN A 188 -10.53 5.38 -9.67
C ASN A 188 -11.85 5.47 -10.44
N ARG A 189 -12.86 4.66 -10.07
CA ARG A 189 -14.19 4.78 -10.68
C ARG A 189 -14.78 6.16 -10.43
N ASN A 190 -15.67 6.62 -11.31
CA ASN A 190 -16.43 7.86 -11.11
C ASN A 190 -17.89 7.53 -10.79
N TYR A 191 -18.44 8.18 -9.77
CA TYR A 191 -19.80 7.97 -9.30
C TYR A 191 -20.85 8.30 -10.39
N TYR A 192 -20.70 9.45 -11.05
CA TYR A 192 -21.65 9.89 -12.07
C TYR A 192 -21.62 8.98 -13.29
N LEU A 193 -20.42 8.56 -13.73
CA LEU A 193 -20.29 7.61 -14.83
C LEU A 193 -20.92 6.26 -14.49
N ASN A 194 -20.72 5.76 -13.26
CA ASN A 194 -21.35 4.52 -12.82
C ASN A 194 -22.88 4.60 -12.89
N ILE A 195 -23.48 5.69 -12.40
CA ILE A 195 -24.94 5.88 -12.47
C ILE A 195 -25.39 5.95 -13.92
N ALA A 196 -24.73 6.76 -14.74
CA ALA A 196 -25.09 6.89 -16.15
C ALA A 196 -25.05 5.53 -16.87
N SER A 197 -24.04 4.70 -16.61
CA SER A 197 -23.96 3.35 -17.17
C SER A 197 -25.13 2.47 -16.75
N VAL A 198 -25.55 2.52 -15.48
CA VAL A 198 -26.71 1.76 -14.99
C VAL A 198 -28.01 2.25 -15.63
N VAL A 199 -28.20 3.57 -15.73
CA VAL A 199 -29.39 4.15 -16.37
C VAL A 199 -29.47 3.74 -17.84
N ILE A 200 -28.36 3.84 -18.59
CA ILE A 200 -28.31 3.42 -19.99
C ILE A 200 -28.63 1.93 -20.13
N PHE A 201 -28.07 1.09 -19.26
CA PHE A 201 -28.34 -0.35 -19.28
C PHE A 201 -29.82 -0.67 -19.06
N ILE A 202 -30.47 -0.02 -18.09
CA ILE A 202 -31.92 -0.18 -17.84
C ILE A 202 -32.74 0.30 -19.03
N MET A 203 -32.39 1.44 -19.64
CA MET A 203 -33.08 1.95 -20.83
C MET A 203 -33.01 0.98 -22.01
N VAL A 204 -31.84 0.34 -22.22
CA VAL A 204 -31.68 -0.68 -23.27
C VAL A 204 -32.58 -1.89 -23.00
N LEU A 205 -32.64 -2.38 -21.76
CA LEU A 205 -33.53 -3.49 -21.38
C LEU A 205 -35.01 -3.16 -21.60
N ILE A 206 -35.43 -1.95 -21.24
CA ILE A 206 -36.80 -1.46 -21.47
C ILE A 206 -37.08 -1.42 -22.98
N GLY A 207 -36.15 -0.90 -23.79
CA GLY A 207 -36.27 -0.88 -25.25
C GLY A 207 -36.47 -2.29 -25.82
N ILE A 208 -35.63 -3.25 -25.41
CA ILE A 208 -35.76 -4.66 -25.82
C ILE A 208 -37.13 -5.23 -25.42
N ALA A 209 -37.59 -4.99 -24.19
CA ALA A 209 -38.88 -5.47 -23.71
C ALA A 209 -40.05 -4.89 -24.51
N ILE A 210 -40.02 -3.58 -24.81
CA ILE A 210 -41.02 -2.92 -25.66
C ILE A 210 -41.01 -3.55 -27.06
N HIS A 211 -39.84 -3.70 -27.69
CA HIS A 211 -39.71 -4.33 -29.00
C HIS A 211 -40.24 -5.77 -29.02
N ALA A 212 -39.90 -6.58 -28.01
CA ALA A 212 -40.37 -7.95 -27.88
C ALA A 212 -41.90 -8.02 -27.71
N THR A 213 -42.47 -7.14 -26.88
CA THR A 213 -43.92 -7.08 -26.62
C THR A 213 -44.69 -6.67 -27.87
N LEU A 214 -44.22 -5.64 -28.58
CA LEU A 214 -44.81 -5.20 -29.85
C LEU A 214 -44.75 -6.32 -30.91
N ARG A 215 -43.62 -7.04 -30.99
CA ARG A 215 -43.46 -8.18 -31.90
C ARG A 215 -44.44 -9.32 -31.56
N TYR A 216 -44.63 -9.61 -30.28
CA TYR A 216 -45.57 -10.62 -29.79
C TYR A 216 -47.02 -10.27 -30.16
N ILE A 217 -47.45 -9.03 -29.87
CA ILE A 217 -48.80 -8.53 -30.20
C ILE A 217 -49.05 -8.60 -31.72
N HIS A 218 -48.08 -8.17 -32.53
CA HIS A 218 -48.22 -8.20 -33.99
C HIS A 218 -48.36 -9.64 -34.52
N ARG A 219 -47.59 -10.59 -33.98
CA ARG A 219 -47.69 -12.01 -34.35
C ARG A 219 -49.05 -12.61 -33.98
N HIS A 220 -49.58 -12.32 -32.78
CA HIS A 220 -50.89 -12.80 -32.37
C HIS A 220 -52.04 -12.18 -33.17
N ARG A 221 -51.93 -10.90 -33.55
CA ARG A 221 -52.89 -10.27 -34.48
C ARG A 221 -52.88 -10.87 -35.88
N LYS A 222 -51.75 -11.45 -36.32
CA LYS A 222 -51.62 -12.07 -37.65
C LYS A 222 -52.10 -13.53 -37.71
N HIS A 223 -52.19 -14.22 -36.57
CA HIS A 223 -52.64 -15.63 -36.48
C HIS A 223 -54.05 -15.79 -35.85
N GLY A 224 -54.72 -14.68 -35.49
CA GLY A 224 -56.06 -14.67 -34.90
C GLY A 224 -57.19 -14.29 -35.87
N ASN A 225 -56.98 -14.42 -37.19
CA ASN A 225 -58.01 -14.39 -38.24
C ASN A 225 -57.87 -15.66 -39.08
#